data_AF-A0A2X2TQ23-F1
#
_entry.id   AF-A0A2X2TQ23-F1
#
_cell.length_a   1.000
_cell.length_b   1.000
_cell.length_c   1.000
_cell.angle_alpha   90.00
_cell.angle_beta   90.00
_cell.angle_gamma   90.00
#
_symmetry.space_group_name_H-M   'P 1'
#
loop_
_entity.id
_entity.type
_entity.pdbx_description
1 polymer ?
#
loop_
_entity_poly.entity_id
_entity_poly.type
_entity_poly.pdbx_seq_one_letter_code
_entity_poly.pdbx_strand_id
1 'polypeptide(L)'
;MREKEHEEYNALTKRLLEEGYIAEHHPDYVRVDVPMWQEKTLDNYDGGFTYKRWWIFEQTFKTPCGLQCKGLQCHSNMSYMGIEWTFENDMATIHCPYEKKECKLKHEYLQEHGVLRYDCEVHMTEEEYCYEGVWNIS
;
A
#
# COMPACT_ATOMS: atom_id res chain seq x y z
N MET A 1 15.74 21.73 -10.17
CA MET A 1 14.62 20.93 -9.64
C MET A 1 14.74 21.01 -8.13
N ARG A 2 13.64 21.32 -7.42
CA ARG A 2 13.67 21.37 -5.95
C ARG A 2 13.44 19.93 -5.49
N GLU A 3 14.39 19.37 -4.76
CA GLU A 3 14.20 18.10 -4.06
C GLU A 3 12.90 18.21 -3.25
N LYS A 4 11.97 17.25 -3.42
CA LYS A 4 10.79 17.17 -2.56
C LYS A 4 11.24 17.09 -1.10
N GLU A 5 10.62 17.90 -0.25
CA GLU A 5 10.86 17.80 1.18
C GLU A 5 10.42 16.43 1.68
N HIS A 6 11.09 15.89 2.71
CA HIS A 6 10.85 14.55 3.23
C HIS A 6 9.37 14.30 3.57
N GLU A 7 8.60 15.33 3.88
CA GLU A 7 7.16 15.25 4.16
C GLU A 7 6.35 14.70 2.97
N GLU A 8 6.74 15.00 1.73
CA GLU A 8 6.01 14.60 0.51
C GLU A 8 6.34 13.18 0.03
N TYR A 9 7.34 12.51 0.61
CA TYR A 9 7.64 11.13 0.27
C TYR A 9 6.62 10.15 0.83
N ASN A 10 6.36 9.08 0.07
CA ASN A 10 5.57 7.97 0.56
C ASN A 10 6.29 7.26 1.73
N ALA A 11 5.53 6.54 2.56
CA ALA A 11 6.06 5.91 3.77
C ALA A 11 7.20 4.91 3.48
N LEU A 12 7.07 4.13 2.40
CA LEU A 12 8.12 3.23 1.90
C LEU A 12 9.44 3.98 1.66
N THR A 13 9.38 5.13 1.01
CA THR A 13 10.55 5.91 0.64
C THR A 13 11.23 6.50 1.86
N LYS A 14 10.45 7.05 2.80
CA LYS A 14 10.96 7.53 4.09
C LYS A 14 11.75 6.43 4.80
N ARG A 15 11.16 5.24 4.93
CA ARG A 15 11.80 4.07 5.54
C ARG A 15 13.09 3.67 4.81
N LEU A 16 13.06 3.54 3.49
CA LEU A 16 14.24 3.13 2.72
C LEU A 16 15.38 4.15 2.78
N LEU A 17 15.07 5.45 2.82
CA LEU A 17 16.06 6.51 3.02
C LEU A 17 16.70 6.42 4.41
N GLU A 18 15.91 6.15 5.46
CA GLU A 18 16.40 5.92 6.83
C GLU A 18 17.32 4.69 6.91
N GLU A 19 17.04 3.65 6.12
CA GLU A 19 17.89 2.46 5.97
C GLU A 19 19.16 2.72 5.12
N GLY A 20 19.27 3.90 4.49
CA GLY A 20 20.45 4.32 3.71
C GLY A 20 20.38 4.00 2.22
N TYR A 21 19.22 3.58 1.71
CA TYR A 21 19.02 3.37 0.28
C TYR A 21 18.83 4.69 -0.49
N ILE A 22 19.20 4.66 -1.76
CA ILE A 22 19.10 5.80 -2.70
C ILE A 22 18.53 5.33 -4.05
N ALA A 23 18.21 6.26 -4.95
CA ALA A 23 17.61 5.94 -6.25
C ALA A 23 18.44 4.96 -7.10
N GLU A 24 19.76 4.95 -6.95
CA GLU A 24 20.69 4.08 -7.67
C GLU A 24 21.01 2.78 -6.93
N HIS A 25 20.82 2.76 -5.62
CA HIS A 25 21.14 1.64 -4.74
C HIS A 25 19.97 1.41 -3.79
N HIS A 26 19.06 0.54 -4.23
CA HIS A 26 17.84 0.18 -3.51
C HIS A 26 17.59 -1.33 -3.62
N PRO A 27 16.74 -1.91 -2.77
CA PRO A 27 16.43 -3.34 -2.84
C PRO A 27 15.79 -3.75 -4.18
N ASP A 28 15.97 -5.01 -4.55
CA ASP A 28 15.44 -5.54 -5.81
C ASP A 28 13.91 -5.58 -5.86
N TYR A 29 13.23 -5.53 -4.72
CA TYR A 29 11.77 -5.54 -4.66
C TYR A 29 11.12 -4.17 -4.89
N VAL A 30 11.90 -3.09 -4.98
CA VAL A 30 11.40 -1.75 -5.33
C VAL A 30 11.96 -1.25 -6.64
N ARG A 31 11.34 -0.19 -7.18
CA ARG A 31 11.84 0.56 -8.32
C ARG A 31 11.60 2.04 -8.14
N VAL A 32 12.33 2.84 -8.91
CA VAL A 32 12.01 4.25 -9.17
C VAL A 32 11.26 4.29 -10.51
N ASP A 33 9.96 4.61 -10.47
CA ASP A 33 9.10 4.60 -11.65
C ASP A 33 9.10 5.99 -12.30
N VAL A 34 10.04 6.19 -13.22
CA VAL A 34 10.14 7.39 -14.05
C VAL A 34 10.15 7.01 -15.53
N PRO A 35 9.66 7.89 -16.43
CA PRO A 35 9.79 7.66 -17.86
C PRO A 35 11.24 7.34 -18.27
N MET A 36 11.43 6.41 -19.20
CA MET A 36 12.75 5.92 -19.64
C MET A 36 13.73 7.05 -20.05
N TRP A 37 13.21 8.19 -20.47
CA TRP A 37 13.97 9.35 -20.95
C TRP A 37 14.34 10.35 -19.84
N GLN A 38 13.94 10.09 -18.59
CA GLN A 38 14.22 10.95 -17.44
C GLN A 38 15.28 10.33 -16.54
N GLU A 39 16.00 11.19 -15.82
CA GLU A 39 16.89 10.76 -14.74
C GLU A 39 16.09 10.05 -13.65
N LYS A 40 16.64 8.96 -13.10
CA LYS A 40 16.01 8.24 -11.99
C LYS A 40 16.16 9.04 -10.73
N THR A 41 15.10 9.73 -10.34
CA THR A 41 15.05 10.52 -9.11
C THR A 41 13.89 10.07 -8.23
N LEU A 42 14.04 10.24 -6.91
CA LEU A 42 12.95 10.02 -5.95
C LEU A 42 11.92 11.16 -5.96
N ASP A 43 12.26 12.30 -6.57
CA ASP A 43 11.30 13.36 -6.87
C ASP A 43 10.44 12.96 -8.08
N ASN A 44 9.46 12.10 -7.82
CA ASN A 44 8.52 11.61 -8.81
C ASN A 44 7.07 11.66 -8.30
N TYR A 45 6.15 11.29 -9.19
CA TYR A 45 4.71 11.34 -8.92
C TYR A 45 4.27 10.40 -7.79
N ASP A 46 4.90 9.23 -7.70
CA ASP A 46 4.56 8.20 -6.72
C ASP A 46 5.12 8.48 -5.33
N GLY A 47 5.86 9.60 -5.16
CA GLY A 47 6.47 9.98 -3.89
C GLY A 47 7.72 9.15 -3.56
N GLY A 48 8.44 8.67 -4.57
CA GLY A 48 9.73 8.01 -4.42
C GLY A 48 9.76 6.59 -4.98
N PHE A 49 10.12 5.61 -4.15
CA PHE A 49 10.11 4.21 -4.51
C PHE A 49 8.68 3.67 -4.61
N THR A 50 8.48 2.74 -5.55
CA THR A 50 7.29 1.90 -5.64
C THR A 50 7.66 0.43 -5.55
N TYR A 51 6.78 -0.38 -4.98
CA TYR A 51 6.98 -1.81 -4.96
C TYR A 51 6.85 -2.42 -6.36
N LYS A 52 7.70 -3.39 -6.67
CA LYS A 52 7.51 -4.21 -7.87
C LYS A 52 6.33 -5.16 -7.65
N ARG A 53 5.44 -5.20 -8.64
CA ARG A 53 4.20 -6.00 -8.61
C ARG A 53 4.41 -7.46 -8.20
N TRP A 54 5.42 -8.14 -8.75
CA TRP A 54 5.70 -9.54 -8.45
C TRP A 54 5.93 -9.76 -6.94
N TRP A 55 6.67 -8.85 -6.30
CA TRP A 55 7.01 -8.97 -4.89
C TRP A 55 5.84 -8.61 -4.00
N ILE A 56 5.18 -7.47 -4.27
CA ILE A 56 4.11 -6.97 -3.40
C ILE A 56 2.87 -7.88 -3.44
N PHE A 57 2.59 -8.51 -4.58
CA PHE A 57 1.46 -9.42 -4.72
C PHE A 57 1.62 -10.71 -3.91
N GLU A 58 2.86 -11.12 -3.62
CA GLU A 58 3.17 -12.29 -2.79
C GLU A 58 3.12 -11.99 -1.28
N GLN A 59 3.19 -10.72 -0.89
CA GLN A 59 3.18 -10.34 0.52
C GLN A 59 1.83 -10.63 1.18
N THR A 60 1.89 -10.91 2.48
CA THR A 60 0.72 -11.07 3.33
C THR A 60 0.33 -9.71 3.91
N PHE A 61 -0.96 -9.43 3.86
CA PHE A 61 -1.54 -8.23 4.47
C PHE A 61 -2.65 -8.62 5.44
N LYS A 62 -2.92 -7.75 6.42
CA LYS A 62 -4.03 -7.91 7.37
C LYS A 62 -4.92 -6.69 7.36
N THR A 63 -6.22 -6.94 7.38
CA THR A 63 -7.20 -5.91 7.72
C THR A 63 -7.13 -5.61 9.23
N PRO A 64 -7.63 -4.46 9.68
CA PRO A 64 -7.73 -4.13 11.12
C PRO A 64 -8.53 -5.13 11.94
N CYS A 65 -9.47 -5.85 11.33
CA CYS A 65 -10.23 -6.91 11.99
C CYS A 65 -9.54 -8.27 11.99
N GLY A 66 -8.32 -8.36 11.45
CA GLY A 66 -7.45 -9.54 11.53
C GLY A 66 -7.55 -10.50 10.35
N LEU A 67 -8.35 -10.19 9.31
CA LEU A 67 -8.42 -11.04 8.12
C LEU A 67 -7.13 -10.89 7.31
N GLN A 68 -6.53 -12.02 6.95
CA GLN A 68 -5.37 -12.02 6.07
C GLN A 68 -5.81 -11.99 4.60
N CYS A 69 -4.97 -11.43 3.74
CA CYS A 69 -5.09 -11.47 2.29
C CYS A 69 -3.71 -11.41 1.63
N LYS A 70 -3.63 -11.75 0.35
CA LYS A 70 -2.44 -11.52 -0.46
C LYS A 70 -2.52 -10.18 -1.15
N GLY A 71 -1.36 -9.55 -1.38
CA GLY A 71 -1.29 -8.27 -2.10
C GLY A 71 -1.96 -8.30 -3.47
N LEU A 72 -1.99 -9.48 -4.13
CA LEU A 72 -2.70 -9.68 -5.40
C LEU A 72 -4.20 -9.34 -5.32
N GLN A 73 -4.82 -9.51 -4.15
CA GLN A 73 -6.25 -9.27 -3.92
C GLN A 73 -6.55 -7.82 -3.53
N CYS A 74 -5.50 -7.02 -3.30
CA CYS A 74 -5.63 -5.66 -2.80
C CYS A 74 -5.67 -4.64 -3.95
N HIS A 75 -6.29 -3.51 -3.68
CA HIS A 75 -6.33 -2.32 -4.52
C HIS A 75 -5.38 -1.27 -3.96
N SER A 76 -4.53 -0.75 -4.84
CA SER A 76 -3.56 0.30 -4.52
C SER A 76 -3.50 1.19 -5.74
N ASN A 77 -4.17 2.34 -5.69
CA ASN A 77 -4.22 3.43 -6.69
C ASN A 77 -5.44 4.34 -6.39
N MET A 78 -5.59 4.79 -5.15
CA MET A 78 -6.70 5.67 -4.77
C MET A 78 -6.19 6.82 -3.90
N SER A 79 -6.57 8.05 -4.25
CA SER A 79 -6.38 9.23 -3.41
C SER A 79 -7.74 9.70 -2.92
N TYR A 80 -7.95 9.73 -1.60
CA TYR A 80 -9.22 10.13 -1.01
C TYR A 80 -9.01 10.81 0.34
N MET A 81 -9.64 11.98 0.53
CA MET A 81 -9.57 12.80 1.76
C MET A 81 -8.14 13.10 2.22
N GLY A 82 -7.22 13.34 1.27
CA GLY A 82 -5.81 13.63 1.56
C GLY A 82 -4.96 12.42 1.94
N ILE A 83 -5.50 11.20 1.79
CA ILE A 83 -4.78 9.95 2.02
C ILE A 83 -4.53 9.26 0.67
N GLU A 84 -3.29 8.84 0.45
CA GLU A 84 -2.88 7.98 -0.66
C GLU A 84 -3.00 6.51 -0.26
N TRP A 85 -4.09 5.88 -0.66
CA TRP A 85 -4.43 4.48 -0.39
C TRP A 85 -3.64 3.57 -1.32
N THR A 86 -2.41 3.31 -0.91
CA THR A 86 -1.37 2.66 -1.71
C THR A 86 -0.57 1.68 -0.85
N PHE A 87 0.05 0.69 -1.47
CA PHE A 87 0.97 -0.21 -0.77
C PHE A 87 2.15 0.55 -0.17
N GLU A 88 2.65 1.55 -0.89
CA GLU A 88 3.78 2.39 -0.50
C GLU A 88 3.52 3.19 0.78
N ASN A 89 2.26 3.48 1.08
CA ASN A 89 1.85 4.17 2.30
C ASN A 89 1.23 3.23 3.35
N ASP A 90 1.32 1.90 3.16
CA ASP A 90 0.71 0.89 4.03
C ASP A 90 -0.80 1.12 4.26
N MET A 91 -1.47 1.60 3.20
CA MET A 91 -2.88 1.99 3.21
C MET A 91 -3.62 1.46 1.96
N ALA A 92 -3.09 0.40 1.34
CA ALA A 92 -3.82 -0.31 0.30
C ALA A 92 -5.15 -0.81 0.84
N THR A 93 -6.12 -1.10 -0.03
CA THR A 93 -7.45 -1.53 0.38
C THR A 93 -7.80 -2.90 -0.16
N ILE A 94 -8.77 -3.55 0.46
CA ILE A 94 -9.41 -4.76 -0.04
C ILE A 94 -10.91 -4.63 0.13
N HIS A 95 -11.67 -5.21 -0.80
CA HIS A 95 -13.11 -5.35 -0.63
C HIS A 95 -13.41 -6.37 0.47
N CYS A 96 -14.19 -6.00 1.47
CA CYS A 96 -14.55 -6.88 2.57
C CYS A 96 -15.37 -8.07 2.03
N PRO A 97 -14.90 -9.32 2.22
CA PRO A 97 -15.60 -10.50 1.70
C PRO A 97 -16.98 -10.73 2.38
N TYR A 98 -17.22 -10.08 3.52
CA TYR A 98 -18.48 -10.16 4.26
C TYR A 98 -19.40 -8.96 4.05
N GLU A 99 -18.97 -7.98 3.24
CA GLU A 99 -19.71 -6.74 3.02
C GLU A 99 -20.19 -6.05 4.32
N LYS A 100 -19.40 -6.15 5.40
CA LYS A 100 -19.77 -5.61 6.72
C LYS A 100 -19.72 -4.08 6.71
N LYS A 101 -20.83 -3.46 6.32
CA LYS A 101 -21.02 -2.00 6.18
C LYS A 101 -20.66 -1.24 7.45
N GLU A 102 -21.00 -1.79 8.62
CA GLU A 102 -20.87 -1.12 9.92
C GLU A 102 -19.60 -1.55 10.68
N CYS A 103 -18.59 -2.07 9.98
CA CYS A 103 -17.30 -2.37 10.60
C CYS A 103 -16.65 -1.10 11.14
N LYS A 104 -16.51 -0.99 12.47
CA LYS A 104 -15.89 0.15 13.15
C LYS A 104 -14.37 0.03 13.33
N LEU A 105 -13.80 -1.11 12.94
CA LEU A 105 -12.37 -1.37 13.05
C LEU A 105 -11.56 -0.79 11.87
N LYS A 106 -12.21 -0.56 10.73
CA LYS A 106 -11.58 0.05 9.56
C LYS A 106 -11.52 1.57 9.66
N HIS A 107 -10.71 2.18 8.81
CA HIS A 107 -10.46 3.61 8.77
C HIS A 107 -11.77 4.40 8.63
N GLU A 108 -11.89 5.49 9.39
CA GLU A 108 -13.13 6.29 9.49
C GLU A 108 -13.69 6.75 8.14
N TYR A 109 -12.83 7.21 7.23
CA TYR A 109 -13.20 7.61 5.87
C TYR A 109 -13.78 6.47 5.02
N LEU A 110 -13.41 5.22 5.29
CA LEU A 110 -14.01 4.06 4.64
C LEU A 110 -15.32 3.64 5.30
N GLN A 111 -15.70 4.18 6.45
CA GLN A 111 -16.98 3.86 7.11
C GLN A 111 -18.13 4.69 6.54
N GLU A 112 -17.88 5.95 6.21
CA GLU A 112 -18.93 6.93 5.88
C GLU A 112 -19.27 7.01 4.39
N HIS A 113 -18.34 6.61 3.52
CA HIS A 113 -18.48 6.82 2.08
C HIS A 113 -19.32 5.73 1.39
N GLY A 114 -20.31 6.13 0.58
CA GLY A 114 -21.32 5.21 0.01
C GLY A 114 -20.77 4.04 -0.81
N VAL A 115 -19.71 4.27 -1.61
CA VAL A 115 -19.10 3.23 -2.48
C VAL A 115 -17.98 2.48 -1.75
N LEU A 116 -17.23 3.16 -0.89
CA LEU A 116 -16.05 2.60 -0.19
C LEU A 116 -16.42 1.94 1.15
N ARG A 117 -17.69 1.99 1.56
CA ARG A 117 -18.19 1.37 2.81
C ARG A 117 -18.00 -0.13 2.91
N TYR A 118 -17.59 -0.79 1.83
CA TYR A 118 -17.26 -2.21 1.83
C TYR A 118 -15.76 -2.45 1.84
N ASP A 119 -14.95 -1.44 1.58
CA ASP A 119 -13.51 -1.58 1.56
C ASP A 119 -12.95 -1.44 2.98
N CYS A 120 -11.80 -2.08 3.19
CA CYS A 120 -10.98 -1.99 4.39
C CYS A 120 -9.56 -1.67 3.96
N GLU A 121 -8.86 -0.82 4.70
CA GLU A 121 -7.41 -0.73 4.66
C GLU A 121 -6.78 -2.06 5.05
N VAL A 122 -5.59 -2.30 4.51
CA VAL A 122 -4.76 -3.44 4.85
C VAL A 122 -3.33 -3.00 5.10
N HIS A 123 -2.70 -3.69 6.04
CA HIS A 123 -1.32 -3.43 6.47
C HIS A 123 -0.46 -4.66 6.19
N MET A 124 0.73 -4.45 5.63
CA MET A 124 1.68 -5.54 5.38
C MET A 124 2.10 -6.17 6.71
N THR A 125 2.26 -7.49 6.72
CA THR A 125 2.68 -8.22 7.92
C THR A 125 3.75 -9.26 7.60
N GLU A 126 4.61 -9.52 8.59
CA GLU A 126 5.59 -10.62 8.55
C GLU A 126 4.96 -11.99 8.79
N GLU A 127 3.68 -12.05 9.18
CA GLU A 127 2.98 -13.31 9.37
C GLU A 127 2.89 -14.10 8.05
N GLU A 128 3.21 -15.39 8.14
CA GLU A 128 2.94 -16.31 7.05
C GLU A 128 1.43 -16.33 6.74
N TYR A 129 1.12 -16.34 5.45
CA TYR A 129 -0.27 -16.38 5.00
C TYR A 129 -0.91 -17.71 5.40
N CYS A 130 -1.96 -17.63 6.21
CA CYS A 130 -2.77 -18.77 6.60
C CYS A 130 -4.09 -18.73 5.84
N TYR A 131 -4.28 -19.69 4.92
CA TYR A 131 -5.53 -19.83 4.18
C TYR A 131 -6.74 -20.00 5.11
N GLU A 132 -6.59 -20.69 6.24
CA GLU A 132 -7.66 -20.82 7.24
C GLU A 132 -7.95 -19.51 7.98
N GLY A 133 -7.00 -18.57 8.00
CA GLY A 133 -7.19 -17.18 8.45
C GLY A 133 -7.81 -16.27 7.39
N VAL A 134 -8.02 -16.79 6.17
CA VAL A 134 -8.69 -16.12 5.05
C VAL A 134 -9.99 -16.85 4.81
N TRP A 135 -11.07 -16.38 5.42
CA TRP A 135 -12.33 -17.10 5.31
C TRP A 135 -12.80 -17.19 3.86
N ASN A 136 -12.88 -18.45 3.41
CA ASN A 136 -13.28 -18.90 2.07
C ASN A 136 -14.36 -18.04 1.43
N ILE A 137 -14.01 -17.39 0.32
CA ILE A 137 -15.00 -16.98 -0.67
C ILE A 137 -15.21 -18.20 -1.56
N SER A 138 -16.18 -19.05 -1.21
CA SER A 138 -16.72 -20.09 -2.10
C SER A 138 -17.85 -19.54 -2.94
#